data_AF-A0A3N0E5T8-F1
#
_entry.id   AF-A0A3N0E5T8-F1
#
_cell.length_a   1.000
_cell.length_b   1.000
_cell.length_c   1.000
_cell.angle_alpha   90.00
_cell.angle_beta   90.00
_cell.angle_gamma   90.00
#
_symmetry.space_group_name_H-M   'P 1'
#
loop_
_entity.id
_entity.type
_entity.pdbx_description
1 polymer ?
#
loop_
_entity_poly.entity_id
_entity_poly.type
_entity_poly.pdbx_seq_one_letter_code
_entity_poly.pdbx_strand_id
1 'polypeptide(L)'
;MSTVTAFSVSLTVPTPADLSDSEAELRAEFEYGDDYEQRVMLACDLLAETDCDFRVRGFGVCWPVDVGYDLSTFLEGLPELLADLRSGREGVCDFYAQGTERVLRFFPEGAWVRITCESRTAWAPDAGTERVGRGELERMLVETAVAFGRSVGNMGLSMAGEEPFASWRWGRV
;
A
#
# COMPACT_ATOMS: atom_id res chain seq x y z
N MET A 1 -20.42 -16.12 17.49
CA MET A 1 -18.97 -16.00 17.28
C MET A 1 -18.78 -15.11 16.07
N SER A 2 -18.46 -13.84 16.27
CA SER A 2 -18.16 -12.94 15.15
C SER A 2 -16.89 -13.44 14.48
N THR A 3 -16.96 -13.74 13.20
CA THR A 3 -15.77 -13.98 12.37
C THR A 3 -14.93 -12.72 12.39
N VAL A 4 -13.83 -12.73 13.15
CA VAL A 4 -12.77 -11.73 13.03
C VAL A 4 -12.28 -11.80 11.60
N THR A 5 -12.45 -10.72 10.84
CA THR A 5 -11.96 -10.66 9.45
C THR A 5 -10.45 -10.51 9.53
N ALA A 6 -9.71 -11.49 9.01
CA ALA A 6 -8.25 -11.41 8.98
C ALA A 6 -7.77 -10.21 8.17
N PHE A 7 -6.68 -9.58 8.61
CA PHE A 7 -6.04 -8.46 7.94
C PHE A 7 -5.82 -8.75 6.45
N SER A 8 -6.23 -7.79 5.61
CA SER A 8 -6.08 -7.86 4.17
C SER A 8 -5.82 -6.48 3.60
N VAL A 9 -4.98 -6.41 2.56
CA VAL A 9 -4.73 -5.22 1.76
C VAL A 9 -4.80 -5.60 0.28
N SER A 10 -5.39 -4.72 -0.53
CA SER A 10 -5.51 -4.94 -1.97
C SER A 10 -5.64 -3.62 -2.73
N LEU A 11 -5.18 -3.63 -3.98
CA LEU A 11 -5.33 -2.54 -4.94
C LEU A 11 -5.92 -3.09 -6.24
N THR A 12 -6.93 -2.43 -6.81
CA THR A 12 -7.41 -2.76 -8.15
C THR A 12 -6.60 -2.00 -9.20
N VAL A 13 -6.32 -2.65 -10.32
CA VAL A 13 -5.68 -1.98 -11.46
C VAL A 13 -6.76 -1.19 -12.21
N PRO A 14 -6.55 0.12 -12.48
CA PRO A 14 -7.52 0.93 -13.20
C PRO A 14 -7.63 0.52 -14.67
N THR A 15 -8.75 0.92 -15.28
CA THR A 15 -8.95 0.89 -16.72
C THR A 15 -7.86 1.73 -17.40
N PRO A 16 -7.15 1.22 -18.43
CA PRO A 16 -6.07 1.97 -19.08
C PRO A 16 -6.51 3.33 -19.61
N ALA A 17 -5.65 4.33 -19.40
CA ALA A 17 -5.81 5.72 -19.81
C ALA A 17 -4.41 6.33 -20.03
N ASP A 18 -4.32 7.48 -20.66
CA ASP A 18 -3.05 8.21 -20.79
C ASP A 18 -3.13 9.47 -19.92
N LEU A 19 -2.34 9.48 -18.85
CA LEU A 19 -2.23 10.59 -17.90
C LEU A 19 -0.90 11.33 -18.03
N SER A 20 -0.15 11.14 -19.12
CA SER A 20 1.16 11.77 -19.31
C SER A 20 1.10 13.30 -19.31
N ASP A 21 0.06 13.89 -19.91
CA ASP A 21 -0.17 15.34 -19.87
C ASP A 21 -0.45 15.82 -18.43
N SER A 22 -1.31 15.11 -17.70
CA SER A 22 -1.63 15.44 -16.29
C SER A 22 -0.43 15.26 -15.36
N GLU A 23 0.43 14.27 -15.62
CA GLU A 23 1.71 14.09 -14.91
C GLU A 23 2.62 15.31 -15.12
N ALA A 24 2.75 15.78 -16.37
CA ALA A 24 3.57 16.93 -16.69
C ALA A 24 3.05 18.22 -16.01
N GLU A 25 1.73 18.40 -15.98
CA GLU A 25 1.07 19.52 -15.31
C GLU A 25 1.31 19.49 -13.78
N LEU A 26 1.05 18.36 -13.13
CA LEU A 26 1.25 18.22 -11.68
C LEU A 26 2.71 18.40 -11.26
N ARG A 27 3.66 17.85 -12.04
CA ARG A 27 5.09 18.05 -11.78
C ARG A 27 5.51 19.51 -11.87
N ALA A 28 4.93 20.26 -12.81
CA ALA A 28 5.19 21.69 -12.95
C ALA A 28 4.55 22.53 -11.84
N GLU A 29 3.38 22.12 -11.33
CA GLU A 29 2.67 22.84 -10.26
C GLU A 29 3.30 22.62 -8.88
N PHE A 30 3.63 21.37 -8.53
CA PHE A 30 4.03 20.99 -7.17
C PHE A 30 5.54 20.77 -7.01
N GLU A 31 6.33 20.96 -8.08
CA GLU A 31 7.78 20.73 -8.10
C GLU A 31 8.17 19.33 -7.54
N TYR A 32 7.37 18.30 -7.85
CA TYR A 32 7.67 16.93 -7.45
C TYR A 32 9.08 16.53 -7.90
N GLY A 33 9.88 16.13 -6.93
CA GLY A 33 11.22 15.63 -7.09
C GLY A 33 11.28 14.20 -7.63
N ASP A 34 12.46 13.62 -7.46
CA ASP A 34 12.88 12.35 -8.05
C ASP A 34 13.21 11.27 -7.01
N ASP A 35 12.91 11.51 -5.73
CA ASP A 35 12.99 10.44 -4.74
C ASP A 35 11.80 9.49 -4.86
N TYR A 36 11.92 8.34 -4.19
CA TYR A 36 10.95 7.26 -4.30
C TYR A 36 9.58 7.70 -3.78
N GLU A 37 9.58 8.36 -2.63
CA GLU A 37 8.40 8.83 -1.91
C GLU A 37 7.61 9.86 -2.73
N GLN A 38 8.28 10.84 -3.34
CA GLN A 38 7.63 11.84 -4.19
C GLN A 38 7.06 11.24 -5.47
N ARG A 39 7.72 10.22 -6.06
CA ARG A 39 7.16 9.49 -7.21
C ARG A 39 5.94 8.66 -6.84
N VAL A 40 5.98 7.98 -5.69
CA VAL A 40 4.84 7.25 -5.14
C VAL A 40 3.66 8.20 -4.93
N MET A 41 3.89 9.35 -4.31
CA MET A 41 2.88 10.37 -4.05
C MET A 41 2.25 10.89 -5.33
N LEU A 42 3.06 11.32 -6.30
CA LEU A 42 2.59 11.78 -7.62
C LEU A 42 1.76 10.71 -8.34
N ALA A 43 2.21 9.45 -8.35
CA ALA A 43 1.45 8.37 -8.96
C ALA A 43 0.12 8.11 -8.24
N CYS A 44 0.09 8.20 -6.91
CA CYS A 44 -1.13 8.02 -6.13
C CYS A 44 -2.13 9.16 -6.38
N ASP A 45 -1.69 10.40 -6.48
CA ASP A 45 -2.53 11.56 -6.84
C ASP A 45 -3.18 11.35 -8.21
N LEU A 46 -2.40 10.93 -9.22
CA LEU A 46 -2.91 10.64 -10.55
C LEU A 46 -3.88 9.45 -10.56
N LEU A 47 -3.60 8.41 -9.78
CA LEU A 47 -4.46 7.23 -9.66
C LEU A 47 -5.75 7.52 -8.91
N ALA A 48 -5.79 8.50 -8.02
CA ALA A 48 -7.00 8.91 -7.31
C ALA A 48 -8.09 9.44 -8.24
N GLU A 49 -7.71 9.94 -9.42
CA GLU A 49 -8.63 10.42 -10.47
C GLU A 49 -9.13 9.29 -11.40
N THR A 50 -8.87 8.03 -11.07
CA THR A 50 -9.22 6.86 -11.89
C THR A 50 -10.24 5.94 -11.20
N ASP A 51 -10.56 4.80 -11.83
CA ASP A 51 -11.36 3.72 -11.22
C ASP A 51 -10.52 2.74 -10.36
N CYS A 52 -9.31 3.15 -9.99
CA CYS A 52 -8.47 2.48 -9.00
C CYS A 52 -9.13 2.49 -7.61
N ASP A 53 -8.99 1.40 -6.86
CA ASP A 53 -9.57 1.26 -5.52
C ASP A 53 -8.57 0.57 -4.59
N PHE A 54 -8.22 1.26 -3.50
CA PHE A 54 -7.35 0.77 -2.45
C PHE A 54 -8.20 0.35 -1.24
N ARG A 55 -7.99 -0.89 -0.77
CA ARG A 55 -8.76 -1.44 0.36
C ARG A 55 -7.84 -2.02 1.41
N VAL A 56 -8.07 -1.61 2.65
CA VAL A 56 -7.51 -2.22 3.84
C VAL A 56 -8.64 -2.69 4.75
N ARG A 57 -8.53 -3.92 5.26
CA ARG A 57 -9.46 -4.50 6.23
C ARG A 57 -8.66 -5.20 7.31
N GLY A 58 -9.24 -5.27 8.50
CA GLY A 58 -8.66 -5.93 9.65
C GLY A 58 -9.03 -5.21 10.93
N PHE A 59 -8.78 -5.87 12.04
CA PHE A 59 -9.06 -5.38 13.39
C PHE A 59 -10.54 -5.06 13.61
N GLY A 60 -11.41 -5.85 12.95
CA GLY A 60 -12.87 -5.73 13.04
C GLY A 60 -13.53 -4.77 12.05
N VAL A 61 -12.76 -3.99 11.28
CA VAL A 61 -13.32 -2.93 10.42
C VAL A 61 -12.75 -2.94 9.00
N CYS A 62 -13.50 -2.33 8.07
CA CYS A 62 -12.95 -1.82 6.82
C CYS A 62 -12.40 -0.42 7.10
N TRP A 63 -11.15 -0.18 6.72
CA TRP A 63 -10.49 1.09 7.02
C TRP A 63 -10.96 2.15 6.03
N PRO A 64 -11.15 3.41 6.45
CA PRO A 64 -11.57 4.50 5.59
C PRO A 64 -10.36 5.05 4.79
N VAL A 65 -9.75 4.21 3.97
CA VAL A 65 -8.56 4.56 3.17
C VAL A 65 -8.94 5.19 1.83
N ASP A 66 -8.05 6.01 1.28
CA ASP A 66 -8.10 6.55 -0.07
C ASP A 66 -6.90 6.13 -0.96
N VAL A 67 -6.98 6.41 -2.26
CA VAL A 67 -5.92 6.08 -3.22
C VAL A 67 -4.80 7.13 -3.24
N GLY A 68 -5.09 8.40 -2.93
CA GLY A 68 -4.09 9.46 -3.02
C GLY A 68 -3.08 9.42 -1.87
N TYR A 69 -3.59 9.53 -0.64
CA TYR A 69 -2.78 9.68 0.55
C TYR A 69 -2.58 8.36 1.29
N ASP A 70 -3.61 7.56 1.55
CA ASP A 70 -3.42 6.32 2.32
C ASP A 70 -2.58 5.28 1.57
N LEU A 71 -2.81 5.12 0.27
CA LEU A 71 -1.99 4.21 -0.56
C LEU A 71 -0.55 4.70 -0.64
N SER A 72 -0.29 6.00 -0.78
CA SER A 72 1.08 6.52 -0.86
C SER A 72 1.84 6.24 0.44
N THR A 73 1.25 6.55 1.60
CA THR A 73 1.86 6.23 2.91
C THR A 73 2.12 4.73 3.09
N PHE A 74 1.23 3.86 2.61
CA PHE A 74 1.44 2.42 2.64
C PHE A 74 2.60 1.96 1.75
N LEU A 75 2.71 2.51 0.54
CA LEU A 75 3.74 2.14 -0.43
C LEU A 75 5.14 2.59 0.00
N GLU A 76 5.28 3.73 0.67
CA GLU A 76 6.55 4.22 1.23
C GLU A 76 7.25 3.14 2.08
N GLY A 77 6.50 2.45 2.95
CA GLY A 77 7.03 1.40 3.81
C GLY A 77 7.01 -0.01 3.22
N LEU A 78 6.37 -0.22 2.07
CA LEU A 78 6.13 -1.56 1.52
C LEU A 78 7.41 -2.35 1.19
N PRO A 79 8.46 -1.76 0.56
CA PRO A 79 9.71 -2.48 0.29
C PRO A 79 10.38 -3.01 1.56
N GLU A 80 10.46 -2.19 2.61
CA GLU A 80 11.09 -2.55 3.88
C GLU A 80 10.25 -3.62 4.62
N LEU A 81 8.93 -3.44 4.67
CA LEU A 81 8.01 -4.43 5.25
C LEU A 81 8.17 -5.81 4.60
N LEU A 82 8.24 -5.87 3.27
CA LEU A 82 8.48 -7.13 2.55
C LEU A 82 9.85 -7.73 2.88
N ALA A 83 10.90 -6.90 2.92
CA ALA A 83 12.25 -7.36 3.26
C ALA A 83 12.33 -7.93 4.69
N ASP A 84 11.67 -7.31 5.66
CA ASP A 84 11.59 -7.77 7.04
C ASP A 84 10.79 -9.07 7.17
N LEU A 85 9.61 -9.13 6.56
CA LEU A 85 8.78 -10.33 6.55
C LEU A 85 9.51 -11.53 5.92
N ARG A 86 10.24 -11.34 4.82
CA ARG A 86 11.05 -12.38 4.18
C ARG A 86 12.24 -12.81 5.04
N SER A 87 12.84 -11.87 5.76
CA SER A 87 13.95 -12.13 6.68
C SER A 87 13.51 -12.69 8.04
N GLY A 88 12.19 -12.77 8.30
CA GLY A 88 11.67 -13.17 9.60
C GLY A 88 11.90 -12.14 10.71
N ARG A 89 12.12 -10.87 10.35
CA ARG A 89 12.24 -9.75 11.29
C ARG A 89 10.86 -9.12 11.54
N GLU A 90 10.77 -8.37 12.64
CA GLU A 90 9.61 -7.50 12.88
C GLU A 90 9.55 -6.45 11.77
N GLY A 91 8.40 -6.34 11.11
CA GLY A 91 8.11 -5.29 10.14
C GLY A 91 7.15 -4.27 10.74
N VAL A 92 7.24 -3.02 10.29
CA VAL A 92 6.36 -1.92 10.71
C VAL A 92 5.74 -1.26 9.48
N CYS A 93 4.47 -0.91 9.59
CA CYS A 93 3.78 -0.07 8.61
C CYS A 93 3.01 1.01 9.37
N ASP A 94 3.26 2.28 9.04
CA ASP A 94 2.65 3.43 9.71
C ASP A 94 1.72 4.14 8.74
N PHE A 95 0.41 4.02 8.98
CA PHE A 95 -0.58 4.87 8.33
C PHE A 95 -0.68 6.14 9.15
N TYR A 96 -0.28 7.27 8.56
CA TYR A 96 -0.29 8.57 9.23
C TYR A 96 -1.26 9.58 8.58
N ALA A 97 -2.05 9.12 7.61
CA ALA A 97 -3.15 9.83 6.99
C ALA A 97 -4.25 10.24 7.99
N GLN A 98 -4.85 11.41 7.76
CA GLN A 98 -5.89 11.93 8.63
C GLN A 98 -7.11 11.00 8.67
N GLY A 99 -7.50 10.57 9.87
CA GLY A 99 -8.61 9.63 10.07
C GLY A 99 -8.22 8.15 9.98
N THR A 100 -6.99 7.86 9.55
CA THR A 100 -6.47 6.50 9.37
C THR A 100 -5.33 6.15 10.32
N GLU A 101 -4.94 7.08 11.20
CA GLU A 101 -3.69 7.07 11.96
C GLU A 101 -3.51 5.80 12.80
N ARG A 102 -2.75 4.84 12.26
CA ARG A 102 -2.59 3.47 12.78
C ARG A 102 -1.18 2.94 12.49
N VAL A 103 -0.54 2.41 13.52
CA VAL A 103 0.72 1.65 13.38
C VAL A 103 0.42 0.17 13.43
N LEU A 104 0.82 -0.53 12.37
CA LEU A 104 0.83 -1.99 12.32
C LEU A 104 2.23 -2.50 12.60
N ARG A 105 2.32 -3.48 13.51
CA ARG A 105 3.55 -4.25 13.73
C ARG A 105 3.32 -5.70 13.38
N PHE A 106 4.21 -6.25 12.58
CA PHE A 106 4.13 -7.60 12.04
C PHE A 106 5.22 -8.45 12.69
N PHE A 107 4.82 -9.47 13.43
CA PHE A 107 5.71 -10.38 14.15
C PHE A 107 5.68 -11.76 13.49
N PRO A 108 6.70 -12.15 12.70
CA PRO A 108 6.80 -13.49 12.14
C PRO A 108 6.93 -14.56 13.23
N GLU A 109 6.05 -15.56 13.18
CA GLU A 109 5.94 -16.66 14.13
C GLU A 109 5.89 -18.00 13.36
N GLY A 110 7.00 -18.34 12.71
CA GLY A 110 7.10 -19.51 11.84
C GLY A 110 6.25 -19.36 10.57
N ALA A 111 5.16 -20.14 10.46
CA ALA A 111 4.24 -20.11 9.32
C ALA A 111 3.16 -19.03 9.43
N TRP A 112 3.06 -18.35 10.57
CA TRP A 112 2.09 -17.29 10.82
C TRP A 112 2.79 -15.96 11.04
N VAL A 113 2.05 -14.87 10.87
CA VAL A 113 2.44 -13.53 11.29
C VAL A 113 1.38 -13.03 12.23
N ARG A 114 1.78 -12.66 13.44
CA ARG A 114 0.93 -11.95 14.38
C ARG A 114 1.01 -10.46 14.08
N ILE A 115 -0.12 -9.79 13.95
CA ILE A 115 -0.20 -8.37 13.61
C ILE A 115 -0.85 -7.64 14.77
N THR A 116 -0.21 -6.59 15.28
CA THR A 116 -0.82 -5.70 16.27
C THR A 116 -1.15 -4.35 15.63
N CYS A 117 -2.25 -3.73 16.06
CA CYS A 117 -2.65 -2.40 15.60
C CYS A 117 -2.69 -1.44 16.80
N GLU A 118 -1.94 -0.36 16.70
CA GLU A 118 -2.04 0.79 17.61
C GLU A 118 -2.70 1.94 16.85
N SER A 119 -3.85 2.44 17.34
CA SER A 119 -4.45 3.64 16.75
C SER A 119 -4.01 4.89 17.51
N ARG A 120 -3.79 5.97 16.76
CA ARG A 120 -3.52 7.31 17.28
C ARG A 120 -4.76 8.22 17.24
N THR A 121 -5.94 7.62 17.02
CA THR A 121 -7.24 8.32 16.97
C THR A 121 -8.15 7.91 18.13
N ALA A 122 -9.40 8.39 18.12
CA ALA A 122 -10.43 7.91 19.04
C ALA A 122 -10.96 6.49 18.69
N TRP A 123 -10.67 5.97 17.49
CA TRP A 123 -11.01 4.60 17.12
C TRP A 123 -10.08 3.60 17.82
N ALA A 124 -10.63 2.47 18.25
CA ALA A 124 -9.88 1.37 18.84
C ALA A 124 -10.20 0.06 18.10
N PRO A 125 -9.22 -0.85 17.95
CA PRO A 125 -9.44 -2.13 17.29
C PRO A 125 -10.34 -3.04 18.13
N ASP A 126 -11.23 -3.80 17.48
CA ASP A 126 -12.11 -4.78 18.16
C ASP A 126 -11.30 -5.88 18.87
N ALA A 127 -10.14 -6.22 18.30
CA ALA A 127 -9.12 -7.05 18.91
C ALA A 127 -7.76 -6.39 18.68
N GLY A 128 -6.94 -6.23 19.72
CA GLY A 128 -5.61 -5.62 19.58
C GLY A 128 -4.60 -6.45 18.76
N THR A 129 -5.00 -7.62 18.25
CA THR A 129 -4.12 -8.54 17.53
C THR A 129 -4.90 -9.40 16.55
N GLU A 130 -4.32 -9.63 15.38
CA GLU A 130 -4.76 -10.61 14.38
C GLU A 130 -3.62 -11.56 13.99
N ARG A 131 -3.97 -12.66 13.31
CA ARG A 131 -3.01 -13.63 12.79
C ARG A 131 -3.33 -13.95 11.33
N VAL A 132 -2.32 -13.91 10.49
CA VAL A 132 -2.41 -14.23 9.05
C VAL A 132 -1.32 -15.24 8.70
N GLY A 133 -1.55 -16.12 7.72
CA GLY A 133 -0.50 -17.00 7.23
C GLY A 133 0.63 -16.18 6.62
N ARG A 134 1.90 -16.50 6.91
CA ARG A 134 3.04 -15.70 6.42
C ARG A 134 3.08 -15.61 4.89
N GLY A 135 2.89 -16.75 4.22
CA GLY A 135 2.84 -16.78 2.75
C GLY A 135 1.61 -16.08 2.17
N GLU A 136 0.49 -16.08 2.90
CA GLU A 136 -0.72 -15.34 2.50
C GLU A 136 -0.51 -13.83 2.62
N LEU A 137 0.07 -13.36 3.72
CA LEU A 137 0.42 -11.95 3.92
C LEU A 137 1.41 -11.48 2.86
N GLU A 138 2.52 -12.21 2.66
CA GLU A 138 3.50 -11.88 1.64
C GLU A 138 2.85 -11.80 0.24
N ARG A 139 1.97 -12.75 -0.09
CA ARG A 139 1.23 -12.74 -1.35
C ARG A 139 0.37 -11.47 -1.50
N MET A 140 -0.40 -11.07 -0.48
CA MET A 140 -1.23 -9.85 -0.54
C MET A 140 -0.41 -8.58 -0.74
N LEU A 141 0.74 -8.48 -0.06
CA LEU A 141 1.66 -7.36 -0.17
C LEU A 141 2.32 -7.30 -1.56
N VAL A 142 2.79 -8.43 -2.07
CA VAL A 142 3.35 -8.56 -3.43
C VAL A 142 2.30 -8.25 -4.49
N GLU A 143 1.08 -8.78 -4.37
CA GLU A 143 -0.02 -8.49 -5.30
C GLU A 143 -0.36 -7.00 -5.33
N THR A 144 -0.31 -6.32 -4.18
CA THR A 144 -0.52 -4.86 -4.10
C THR A 144 0.60 -4.10 -4.81
N ALA A 145 1.87 -4.44 -4.59
CA ALA A 145 3.01 -3.86 -5.32
C ALA A 145 2.88 -4.06 -6.84
N VAL A 146 2.54 -5.29 -7.27
CA VAL A 146 2.35 -5.63 -8.69
C VAL A 146 1.18 -4.85 -9.29
N ALA A 147 0.06 -4.76 -8.58
CA ALA A 147 -1.09 -3.97 -9.01
C ALA A 147 -0.70 -2.49 -9.18
N PHE A 148 0.10 -1.94 -8.26
CA PHE A 148 0.57 -0.56 -8.37
C PHE A 148 1.46 -0.37 -9.60
N GLY A 149 2.49 -1.21 -9.77
CA GLY A 149 3.38 -1.13 -10.95
C GLY A 149 2.64 -1.30 -12.28
N ARG A 150 1.57 -2.12 -12.31
CA ARG A 150 0.68 -2.23 -13.47
C ARG A 150 -0.17 -0.98 -13.68
N SER A 151 -0.67 -0.37 -12.60
CA SER A 151 -1.49 0.84 -12.64
C SER A 151 -0.68 2.01 -13.23
N VAL A 152 0.52 2.25 -12.72
CA VAL A 152 1.46 3.26 -13.25
C VAL A 152 1.74 3.02 -14.74
N GLY A 153 1.99 1.77 -15.14
CA GLY A 153 2.21 1.43 -16.55
C GLY A 153 0.98 1.54 -17.45
N ASN A 154 -0.22 1.29 -16.92
CA ASN A 154 -1.48 1.41 -17.65
C ASN A 154 -1.89 2.87 -17.88
N MET A 155 -1.41 3.78 -17.02
CA MET A 155 -1.66 5.21 -17.06
C MET A 155 -0.67 5.98 -17.96
N GLY A 156 0.30 5.31 -18.58
CA GLY A 156 1.30 5.94 -19.43
C GLY A 156 2.30 6.83 -18.70
N LEU A 157 2.40 6.70 -17.37
CA LEU A 157 3.27 7.55 -16.56
C LEU A 157 4.75 7.32 -16.87
N SER A 158 5.53 8.40 -16.90
CA SER A 158 6.96 8.37 -17.23
C SER A 158 7.76 7.46 -16.28
N MET A 159 7.39 7.46 -14.99
CA MET A 159 8.02 6.64 -13.95
C MET A 159 7.74 5.14 -14.09
N ALA A 160 6.86 4.70 -15.00
CA ALA A 160 6.59 3.28 -15.22
C ALA A 160 7.84 2.48 -15.64
N GLY A 161 8.84 3.16 -16.22
CA GLY A 161 10.12 2.58 -16.62
C GLY A 161 11.17 2.54 -15.50
N GLU A 162 10.86 3.07 -14.33
CA GLU A 162 11.81 3.26 -13.23
C GLU A 162 11.64 2.21 -12.12
N GLU A 163 12.71 1.90 -11.41
CA GLU A 163 12.64 1.01 -10.25
C GLU A 163 12.05 1.74 -9.03
N PRO A 164 11.21 1.07 -8.21
CA PRO A 164 10.86 -0.36 -8.30
C PRO A 164 9.68 -0.68 -9.24
N PHE A 165 8.97 0.33 -9.77
CA PHE A 165 7.71 0.18 -10.49
C PHE A 165 7.84 -0.71 -11.75
N ALA A 166 8.95 -0.57 -12.47
CA ALA A 166 9.28 -1.38 -13.63
C ALA A 166 9.36 -2.86 -13.27
N SER A 167 10.03 -3.23 -12.19
CA SER A 167 10.11 -4.63 -11.75
C SER A 167 8.80 -5.13 -11.15
N TRP A 168 8.11 -4.31 -10.36
CA TRP A 168 6.82 -4.64 -9.78
C TRP A 168 5.77 -5.01 -10.84
N ARG A 169 5.70 -4.26 -11.95
CA ARG A 169 4.79 -4.57 -13.07
C ARG A 169 4.90 -6.01 -13.57
N TRP A 170 6.11 -6.59 -13.50
CA TRP A 170 6.42 -7.93 -13.97
C TRP A 170 6.47 -9.00 -12.86
N GLY A 171 6.02 -8.67 -11.64
CA GLY A 171 6.03 -9.62 -10.53
C GLY A 171 7.40 -9.79 -9.85
N ARG A 172 8.35 -8.90 -10.12
CA ARG A 172 9.65 -8.88 -9.44
C ARG A 172 9.58 -7.88 -8.29
N VAL A 173 9.28 -8.38 -7.10
CA VAL A 173 9.09 -7.62 -5.85
C VAL A 173 9.97 -8.22 -4.78
#